data_AF-A0A6C0AJD5-F1
#
_entry.id   AF-A0A6C0AJD5-F1
#
_cell.length_a   1.000
_cell.length_b   1.000
_cell.length_c   1.000
_cell.angle_alpha   90.00
_cell.angle_beta   90.00
_cell.angle_gamma   90.00
#
_symmetry.space_group_name_H-M   'P 1'
#
loop_
_entity.id
_entity.type
_entity.pdbx_description
1 polymer ?
#
loop_
_entity_poly.entity_id
_entity_poly.type
_entity_poly.pdbx_seq_one_letter_code
_entity_poly.pdbx_strand_id
1 'polypeptide(L)'
;MTSIWGPLGWMTLHSISANYPEQPSESDKLILKRYLSLFIETITCPTCKGHFGSMYNSYVVRFPRWADSRADLFLFVCRAHNTVNMRLDKHRLPSVSECVTALRYAARVTDPATYRAQYHNYLQRNWAREPTADGFIMSRSVREMMKINAEYWCLRETGFGDLSFPEADVLQPIIPTRGSTGLPIPGVSPATGAPISVGFKMRGGKFSLIGR
;
A
#
# COMPACT_ATOMS: atom_id res chain seq x y z
N MET A 1 1.34 21.28 -2.94
CA MET A 1 0.14 20.46 -2.60
C MET A 1 0.47 19.02 -2.20
N THR A 2 1.43 18.34 -2.84
CA THR A 2 1.83 16.95 -2.47
C THR A 2 2.47 16.81 -1.09
N SER A 3 2.97 17.90 -0.51
CA SER A 3 3.58 17.94 0.83
C SER A 3 2.61 17.59 1.96
N ILE A 4 1.29 17.76 1.76
CA ILE A 4 0.27 17.47 2.78
C ILE A 4 -0.04 15.97 2.80
N TRP A 5 -0.39 15.38 1.65
CA TRP A 5 -0.86 13.99 1.59
C TRP A 5 0.24 12.97 1.31
N GLY A 6 1.37 13.39 0.72
CA GLY A 6 2.49 12.50 0.36
C GLY A 6 3.07 11.74 1.56
N PRO A 7 3.41 12.43 2.68
CA PRO A 7 3.86 11.76 3.90
C PRO A 7 2.81 10.78 4.45
N LEU A 8 1.52 11.13 4.43
CA LEU A 8 0.43 10.27 4.89
C LEU A 8 0.33 9.00 4.03
N GLY A 9 0.45 9.13 2.71
CA GLY A 9 0.42 8.00 1.77
C GLY A 9 1.59 7.04 1.98
N TRP A 10 2.82 7.56 2.11
CA TRP A 10 3.98 6.71 2.40
C TRP A 10 3.89 6.04 3.76
N MET A 11 3.45 6.77 4.79
CA MET A 11 3.25 6.19 6.11
C MET A 11 2.17 5.10 6.11
N THR A 12 1.13 5.28 5.29
CA THR A 12 0.11 4.24 5.08
C THR A 12 0.71 2.97 4.49
N LEU A 13 1.54 3.08 3.45
CA LEU A 13 2.17 1.91 2.82
C LEU A 13 3.15 1.20 3.75
N HIS A 14 3.98 1.95 4.48
CA HIS A 14 4.92 1.39 5.48
C HIS A 14 4.20 0.74 6.66
N SER A 15 3.09 1.32 7.09
CA SER A 15 2.25 0.72 8.12
C SER A 15 1.60 -0.58 7.66
N ILE A 16 1.15 -0.63 6.41
CA ILE A 16 0.56 -1.85 5.83
C ILE A 16 1.62 -2.93 5.65
N SER A 17 2.82 -2.58 5.20
CA SER A 17 3.90 -3.56 5.07
C SER A 17 4.33 -4.11 6.43
N ALA A 18 4.33 -3.30 7.49
CA ALA A 18 4.56 -3.76 8.86
C ALA A 18 3.47 -4.71 9.38
N ASN A 19 2.20 -4.38 9.15
CA ASN A 19 1.05 -5.18 9.61
C ASN A 19 0.82 -6.45 8.76
N TYR A 20 1.54 -6.62 7.64
CA TYR A 20 1.39 -7.79 6.76
C TYR A 20 1.87 -9.08 7.45
N PRO A 21 1.23 -10.24 7.23
CA PRO A 21 1.66 -11.49 7.87
C PRO A 21 3.06 -11.93 7.43
N GLU A 22 3.79 -12.57 8.33
CA GLU A 22 5.09 -13.17 8.01
C GLU A 22 4.94 -14.33 7.01
N GLN A 23 3.87 -15.12 7.16
CA GLN A 23 3.48 -16.21 6.27
C GLN A 23 2.06 -15.95 5.77
N PRO A 24 1.89 -15.10 4.74
CA PRO A 24 0.58 -14.71 4.22
C PRO A 24 -0.09 -15.88 3.49
N SER A 25 -1.38 -16.06 3.75
CA SER A 25 -2.25 -16.92 2.95
C SER A 25 -2.52 -16.32 1.58
N GLU A 26 -3.04 -17.12 0.65
CA GLU A 26 -3.45 -16.61 -0.67
C GLU A 26 -4.54 -15.53 -0.57
N SER A 27 -5.42 -15.61 0.43
CA SER A 27 -6.39 -14.57 0.72
C SER A 27 -5.76 -13.27 1.25
N ASP A 28 -4.70 -13.37 2.06
CA ASP A 28 -3.96 -12.18 2.54
C ASP A 28 -3.29 -11.47 1.35
N LYS A 29 -2.70 -12.25 0.43
CA LYS A 29 -2.12 -11.73 -0.82
C LYS A 29 -3.18 -11.07 -1.70
N LEU A 30 -4.38 -11.63 -1.80
CA LEU A 30 -5.48 -11.05 -2.56
C LEU A 30 -5.94 -9.70 -1.96
N ILE A 31 -6.10 -9.64 -0.64
CA ILE A 31 -6.45 -8.40 0.08
C ILE A 31 -5.38 -7.33 -0.13
N LEU A 32 -4.10 -7.69 0.00
CA LEU A 32 -2.98 -6.79 -0.25
C LEU A 32 -2.99 -6.23 -1.68
N LYS A 33 -3.10 -7.12 -2.69
CA LYS A 33 -3.14 -6.72 -4.11
C LYS A 33 -4.33 -5.81 -4.40
N ARG A 34 -5.51 -6.12 -3.85
CA ARG A 34 -6.70 -5.28 -3.98
C ARG A 34 -6.47 -3.90 -3.35
N TYR A 35 -5.92 -3.85 -2.14
CA TYR A 35 -5.63 -2.60 -1.47
C TYR A 35 -4.61 -1.75 -2.24
N LEU A 36 -3.51 -2.34 -2.72
CA LEU A 36 -2.50 -1.62 -3.49
C LEU A 36 -3.05 -1.10 -4.82
N SER A 37 -3.91 -1.86 -5.48
CA SER A 37 -4.61 -1.37 -6.68
C SER A 37 -5.46 -0.14 -6.39
N LEU A 38 -6.31 -0.20 -5.35
CA LEU A 38 -7.14 0.92 -4.95
C LEU A 38 -6.29 2.14 -4.54
N PHE A 39 -5.18 1.90 -3.83
CA PHE A 39 -4.23 2.95 -3.47
C PHE A 39 -3.70 3.65 -4.72
N ILE A 40 -3.23 2.91 -5.73
CA ILE A 40 -2.72 3.47 -6.99
C ILE A 40 -3.81 4.28 -7.70
N GLU A 41 -5.00 3.71 -7.82
CA GLU A 41 -6.12 4.33 -8.53
C GLU A 41 -6.55 5.66 -7.90
N THR A 42 -6.55 5.73 -6.58
CA THR A 42 -7.08 6.86 -5.81
C THR A 42 -6.06 7.96 -5.53
N ILE A 43 -4.78 7.82 -5.94
CA ILE A 43 -3.81 8.93 -5.88
C ILE A 43 -4.36 10.14 -6.66
N THR A 44 -4.52 11.26 -5.97
CA THR A 44 -5.18 12.48 -6.48
C THR A 44 -4.32 13.29 -7.46
N CYS A 45 -3.03 12.96 -7.58
CA CYS A 45 -2.10 13.56 -8.53
C CYS A 45 -1.91 12.63 -9.75
N PRO A 46 -2.40 12.98 -10.95
CA PRO A 46 -2.34 12.10 -12.13
C PRO A 46 -0.93 11.63 -12.50
N THR A 47 0.05 12.54 -12.50
CA THR A 47 1.46 12.20 -12.77
C THR A 47 2.04 11.28 -11.70
N CYS A 48 1.70 11.51 -10.44
CA CYS A 48 2.14 10.69 -9.32
C CYS A 48 1.57 9.27 -9.41
N LYS A 49 0.26 9.16 -9.75
CA LYS A 49 -0.45 7.91 -10.02
C LYS A 49 0.21 7.12 -11.15
N GLY A 50 0.45 7.76 -12.30
CA GLY A 50 1.09 7.12 -13.45
C GLY A 50 2.50 6.60 -13.14
N HIS A 51 3.29 7.39 -12.43
CA HIS A 51 4.63 6.96 -12.00
C HIS A 51 4.59 5.81 -11.00
N PHE A 52 3.75 5.87 -9.97
CA PHE A 52 3.66 4.81 -8.97
C PHE A 52 3.14 3.51 -9.59
N GLY A 53 2.11 3.58 -10.45
CA GLY A 53 1.58 2.42 -11.16
C GLY A 53 2.63 1.73 -12.04
N SER A 54 3.39 2.51 -12.81
CA SER A 54 4.47 1.96 -13.67
C SER A 54 5.60 1.32 -12.84
N MET A 55 5.94 1.94 -11.71
CA MET A 55 6.91 1.42 -10.75
C MET A 55 6.43 0.10 -10.13
N TYR A 56 5.19 0.05 -9.63
CA TYR A 56 4.58 -1.16 -9.09
C TYR A 56 4.58 -2.30 -10.11
N ASN A 57 4.07 -2.06 -11.33
CA ASN A 57 4.01 -3.06 -12.39
C ASN A 57 5.41 -3.63 -12.73
N SER A 58 6.42 -2.76 -12.79
CA SER A 58 7.79 -3.20 -13.09
C SER A 58 8.40 -3.99 -11.92
N TYR A 59 8.08 -3.62 -10.68
CA TYR A 59 8.56 -4.33 -9.50
C TYR A 59 7.99 -5.74 -9.41
N VAL A 60 6.68 -5.90 -9.56
CA VAL A 60 6.02 -7.20 -9.38
C VAL A 60 6.43 -8.22 -10.45
N VAL A 61 6.78 -7.76 -11.66
CA VAL A 61 7.35 -8.61 -12.72
C VAL A 61 8.78 -9.03 -12.37
N ARG A 62 9.61 -8.09 -11.89
CA ARG A 62 11.01 -8.36 -11.56
C ARG A 62 11.19 -9.19 -10.29
N PHE A 63 10.29 -9.05 -9.32
CA PHE A 63 10.35 -9.70 -8.02
C PHE A 63 9.03 -10.43 -7.75
N PRO A 64 8.78 -11.61 -8.36
CA PRO A 64 7.49 -12.31 -8.22
C PRO A 64 7.12 -12.68 -6.78
N ARG A 65 8.11 -12.77 -5.89
CA ARG A 65 7.95 -13.08 -4.46
C ARG A 65 7.72 -11.86 -3.56
N TRP A 66 7.51 -10.67 -4.13
CA TRP A 66 7.38 -9.40 -3.41
C TRP A 66 6.29 -9.35 -2.31
N ALA A 67 5.36 -10.31 -2.30
CA ALA A 67 4.26 -10.41 -1.34
C ALA A 67 4.24 -11.74 -0.57
N ASP A 68 5.33 -12.51 -0.61
CA ASP A 68 5.41 -13.82 0.05
C ASP A 68 5.71 -13.73 1.56
N SER A 69 6.10 -12.56 2.06
CA SER A 69 6.31 -12.30 3.48
C SER A 69 6.16 -10.82 3.81
N ARG A 70 6.11 -10.50 5.12
CA ARG A 70 6.20 -9.14 5.65
C ARG A 70 7.47 -8.44 5.18
N ALA A 71 8.62 -9.13 5.25
CA ALA A 71 9.91 -8.59 4.82
C ALA A 71 9.94 -8.27 3.33
N ASP A 72 9.38 -9.15 2.48
CA ASP A 72 9.32 -8.93 1.03
C ASP A 72 8.51 -7.67 0.68
N LEU A 73 7.35 -7.51 1.32
CA LEU A 73 6.50 -6.35 1.13
C LEU A 73 7.14 -5.07 1.68
N PHE A 74 7.78 -5.14 2.84
CA PHE A 74 8.49 -4.00 3.44
C PHE A 74 9.64 -3.52 2.53
N LEU A 75 10.40 -4.45 1.98
CA LEU A 75 11.47 -4.16 1.02
C LEU A 75 10.95 -3.47 -0.24
N PHE A 76 9.81 -3.93 -0.78
CA PHE A 76 9.14 -3.24 -1.90
C PHE A 76 8.84 -1.78 -1.56
N VAL A 77 8.19 -1.52 -0.41
CA VAL A 77 7.80 -0.15 -0.03
C VAL A 77 9.03 0.74 0.16
N CYS A 78 10.11 0.23 0.77
CA CYS A 78 11.37 0.96 0.92
C CYS A 78 11.99 1.33 -0.44
N ARG A 79 12.13 0.36 -1.36
CA ARG A 79 12.65 0.61 -2.72
C ARG A 79 11.77 1.57 -3.52
N ALA A 80 10.45 1.44 -3.40
CA ALA A 80 9.51 2.36 -4.06
C ALA A 80 9.66 3.78 -3.54
N HIS A 81 9.78 3.95 -2.22
CA HIS A 81 9.97 5.26 -1.60
C HIS A 81 11.33 5.87 -2.01
N ASN A 82 12.42 5.09 -1.95
CA ASN A 82 13.74 5.53 -2.38
C ASN A 82 13.81 5.86 -3.87
N THR A 83 13.09 5.13 -4.73
CA THR A 83 12.98 5.42 -6.17
C THR A 83 12.29 6.77 -6.40
N VAL A 84 11.24 7.08 -5.65
CA VAL A 84 10.59 8.39 -5.72
C VAL A 84 11.49 9.49 -5.14
N ASN A 85 12.22 9.23 -4.06
CA ASN A 85 13.18 10.19 -3.52
C ASN A 85 14.32 10.48 -4.51
N MET A 86 14.85 9.46 -5.19
CA MET A 86 15.83 9.62 -6.26
C MET A 86 15.33 10.57 -7.36
N ARG A 87 14.10 10.34 -7.86
CA ARG A 87 13.50 11.19 -8.91
C ARG A 87 13.28 12.63 -8.46
N LEU A 88 13.01 12.84 -7.17
CA LEU A 88 12.74 14.16 -6.59
C LEU A 88 13.99 14.81 -5.97
N ASP A 89 15.17 14.26 -6.20
CA ASP A 89 16.44 14.69 -5.62
C ASP A 89 16.40 14.84 -4.08
N LYS A 90 15.79 13.85 -3.42
CA LYS A 90 15.69 13.75 -1.97
C LYS A 90 16.65 12.70 -1.43
N HIS A 91 16.95 12.82 -0.14
CA HIS A 91 17.72 11.84 0.60
C HIS A 91 17.09 10.44 0.49
N ARG A 92 17.93 9.43 0.31
CA ARG A 92 17.56 8.02 0.22
C ARG A 92 18.15 7.31 1.42
N LEU A 93 17.32 6.52 2.10
CA LEU A 93 17.76 5.75 3.25
C LEU A 93 18.61 4.57 2.76
N PRO A 94 19.82 4.35 3.30
CA PRO A 94 20.80 3.45 2.69
C PRO A 94 20.60 1.98 3.04
N SER A 95 19.84 1.65 4.09
CA SER A 95 19.64 0.28 4.56
C SER A 95 18.20 0.04 5.03
N VAL A 96 17.86 -1.24 5.27
CA VAL A 96 16.56 -1.62 5.85
C VAL A 96 16.46 -1.13 7.30
N SER A 97 17.52 -1.26 8.08
CA SER A 97 17.62 -0.71 9.45
C SER A 97 17.41 0.80 9.52
N GLU A 98 17.96 1.57 8.59
CA GLU A 98 17.75 3.02 8.51
C GLU A 98 16.30 3.36 8.14
N CYS A 99 15.68 2.56 7.26
CA CYS A 99 14.24 2.66 6.97
C CYS A 99 13.39 2.45 8.22
N VAL A 100 13.65 1.39 9.00
CA VAL A 100 12.94 1.10 10.26
C VAL A 100 13.18 2.22 11.28
N THR A 101 14.42 2.71 11.42
CA THR A 101 14.77 3.79 12.35
C THR A 101 14.03 5.08 12.02
N ALA A 102 13.99 5.45 10.73
CA ALA A 102 13.23 6.61 10.27
C ALA A 102 11.73 6.48 10.55
N LEU A 103 11.16 5.28 10.40
CA LEU A 103 9.75 5.01 10.70
C LEU A 103 9.45 5.10 12.20
N ARG A 104 10.30 4.49 13.05
CA ARG A 104 10.21 4.63 14.52
C ARG A 104 10.24 6.08 14.94
N TYR A 105 11.17 6.86 14.38
CA TYR A 105 11.24 8.28 14.66
C TYR A 105 9.98 9.01 14.19
N ALA A 106 9.49 8.75 12.97
CA ALA A 106 8.32 9.41 12.43
C ALA A 106 7.03 9.09 13.22
N ALA A 107 6.86 7.85 13.67
CA ALA A 107 5.67 7.40 14.41
C ALA A 107 5.80 7.52 15.94
N ARG A 108 6.84 8.19 16.45
CA ARG A 108 7.09 8.30 17.91
C ARG A 108 5.96 9.00 18.69
N VAL A 109 5.16 9.81 18.01
CA VAL A 109 4.07 10.61 18.59
C VAL A 109 2.70 10.32 17.97
N THR A 110 2.65 9.57 16.88
CA THR A 110 1.40 9.34 16.13
C THR A 110 1.40 7.92 15.63
N ASP A 111 0.38 7.17 16.03
CA ASP A 111 0.25 5.77 15.68
C ASP A 111 0.12 5.57 14.16
N PRO A 112 0.73 4.51 13.59
CA PRO A 112 0.59 4.20 12.17
C PRO A 112 -0.86 4.10 11.70
N ALA A 113 -1.77 3.55 12.52
CA ALA A 113 -3.21 3.53 12.24
C ALA A 113 -3.84 4.92 12.04
N THR A 114 -3.38 5.91 12.81
CA THR A 114 -3.83 7.30 12.67
C THR A 114 -3.41 7.88 11.32
N TYR A 115 -2.19 7.60 10.87
CA TYR A 115 -1.74 8.01 9.53
C TYR A 115 -2.58 7.39 8.41
N ARG A 116 -2.92 6.09 8.53
CA ARG A 116 -3.81 5.41 7.56
C ARG A 116 -5.17 6.12 7.49
N ALA A 117 -5.79 6.37 8.65
CA ALA A 117 -7.07 7.05 8.73
C ALA A 117 -7.01 8.48 8.16
N GLN A 118 -5.96 9.25 8.46
CA GLN A 118 -5.76 10.59 7.91
C GLN A 118 -5.61 10.58 6.39
N TYR A 119 -4.87 9.62 5.83
CA TYR A 119 -4.72 9.47 4.39
C TYR A 119 -6.05 9.14 3.71
N HIS A 120 -6.79 8.14 4.21
CA HIS A 120 -8.10 7.78 3.65
C HIS A 120 -9.09 8.95 3.73
N ASN A 121 -9.14 9.66 4.85
CA ASN A 121 -10.01 10.83 5.02
C ASN A 121 -9.63 11.96 4.05
N TYR A 122 -8.34 12.18 3.81
CA TYR A 122 -7.87 13.13 2.80
C TYR A 122 -8.38 12.74 1.42
N LEU A 123 -8.18 11.48 1.00
CA LEU A 123 -8.63 10.98 -0.30
C LEU A 123 -10.15 11.09 -0.44
N GLN A 124 -10.90 10.68 0.59
CA GLN A 124 -12.36 10.70 0.57
C GLN A 124 -12.90 12.12 0.40
N ARG A 125 -12.32 13.08 1.13
CA ARG A 125 -12.69 14.51 1.01
C ARG A 125 -12.33 15.08 -0.34
N ASN A 126 -11.17 14.71 -0.90
CA ASN A 126 -10.74 15.20 -2.20
C ASN A 126 -11.66 14.68 -3.31
N TRP A 127 -11.88 13.37 -3.38
CA TRP A 127 -12.72 12.77 -4.42
C TRP A 127 -14.21 13.08 -4.26
N ALA A 128 -14.71 13.29 -3.04
CA ALA A 128 -16.09 13.74 -2.83
C ALA A 128 -16.36 15.18 -3.30
N ARG A 129 -15.31 15.99 -3.48
CA ARG A 129 -15.41 17.37 -3.99
C ARG A 129 -15.29 17.46 -5.51
N GLU A 130 -15.00 16.34 -6.19
CA GLU A 130 -14.85 16.25 -7.63
C GLU A 130 -16.20 15.81 -8.25
N PRO A 131 -17.01 16.71 -8.84
CA PRO A 131 -18.36 16.40 -9.32
C PRO A 131 -18.34 15.73 -10.70
N THR A 132 -17.52 14.69 -10.86
CA THR A 132 -17.37 13.91 -12.10
C THR A 132 -17.68 12.44 -11.85
N ALA A 133 -17.94 11.67 -12.92
CA ALA A 133 -18.11 10.23 -12.83
C ALA A 133 -16.88 9.55 -12.20
N ASP A 134 -15.68 9.97 -12.61
CA ASP A 134 -14.42 9.51 -12.04
C ASP A 134 -14.31 9.84 -10.54
N GLY A 135 -14.68 11.06 -10.13
CA GLY A 135 -14.74 11.45 -8.73
C GLY A 135 -15.62 10.53 -7.89
N PHE A 136 -16.81 10.18 -8.41
CA PHE A 136 -17.72 9.26 -7.74
C PHE A 136 -17.17 7.82 -7.65
N ILE A 137 -16.55 7.31 -8.72
CA ILE A 137 -15.93 5.98 -8.75
C ILE A 137 -14.75 5.92 -7.77
N MET A 138 -13.89 6.94 -7.77
CA MET A 138 -12.77 7.02 -6.83
C MET A 138 -13.25 7.16 -5.38
N SER A 139 -14.33 7.90 -5.13
CA SER A 139 -14.97 7.97 -3.81
C SER A 139 -15.43 6.60 -3.29
N ARG A 140 -15.98 5.75 -4.17
CA ARG A 140 -16.32 4.35 -3.81
C ARG A 140 -15.07 3.52 -3.52
N SER A 141 -14.03 3.69 -4.33
CA SER A 141 -12.75 2.98 -4.19
C SER A 141 -12.06 3.32 -2.87
N VAL A 142 -12.09 4.59 -2.45
CA VAL A 142 -11.57 5.01 -1.13
C VAL A 142 -12.38 4.39 0.01
N ARG A 143 -13.72 4.35 -0.08
CA ARG A 143 -14.55 3.68 0.94
C ARG A 143 -14.22 2.19 1.07
N GLU A 144 -13.89 1.52 -0.03
CA GLU A 144 -13.41 0.14 0.01
C GLU A 144 -12.05 0.03 0.72
N MET A 145 -11.10 0.93 0.43
CA MET A 145 -9.83 0.97 1.17
C MET A 145 -10.04 1.18 2.68
N MET A 146 -10.97 2.06 3.06
CA MET A 146 -11.33 2.30 4.46
C MET A 146 -11.90 1.04 5.12
N LYS A 147 -12.74 0.29 4.40
CA LYS A 147 -13.29 -0.99 4.86
C LYS A 147 -12.18 -2.02 5.06
N ILE A 148 -11.30 -2.22 4.07
CA ILE A 148 -10.14 -3.12 4.20
C ILE A 148 -9.26 -2.69 5.39
N ASN A 149 -9.04 -1.38 5.57
CA ASN A 149 -8.28 -0.88 6.70
C ASN A 149 -8.90 -1.26 8.05
N ALA A 150 -10.20 -1.04 8.23
CA ALA A 150 -10.89 -1.36 9.47
C ALA A 150 -10.95 -2.87 9.74
N GLU A 151 -11.27 -3.68 8.71
CA GLU A 151 -11.55 -5.11 8.86
C GLU A 151 -10.32 -6.01 8.72
N TYR A 152 -9.18 -5.49 8.24
CA TYR A 152 -7.99 -6.30 8.01
C TYR A 152 -6.72 -5.69 8.63
N TRP A 153 -6.38 -4.44 8.28
CA TRP A 153 -5.12 -3.82 8.73
C TRP A 153 -5.12 -3.44 10.21
N CYS A 154 -6.21 -2.86 10.71
CA CYS A 154 -6.33 -2.48 12.13
C CYS A 154 -6.39 -3.69 13.07
N LEU A 155 -6.83 -4.87 12.59
CA LEU A 155 -6.83 -6.10 13.38
C LEU A 155 -5.44 -6.71 13.56
N ARG A 156 -4.43 -6.20 12.85
CA ARG A 156 -3.05 -6.72 12.81
C ARG A 156 -2.03 -5.63 13.15
N GLU A 157 -2.42 -4.67 13.98
CA GLU A 157 -1.53 -3.56 14.31
C GLU A 157 -0.28 -4.05 15.03
N THR A 158 0.89 -3.83 14.44
CA THR A 158 2.19 -4.16 15.06
C THR A 158 2.95 -2.92 15.52
N GLY A 159 2.56 -1.73 15.06
CA GLY A 159 3.37 -0.52 15.21
C GLY A 159 4.74 -0.65 14.51
N PHE A 160 5.69 0.22 14.90
CA PHE A 160 7.08 0.17 14.42
C PHE A 160 8.12 -0.14 15.51
N GLY A 161 7.69 -0.32 16.76
CA GLY A 161 8.57 -0.48 17.92
C GLY A 161 9.54 -1.66 17.77
N ASP A 162 9.00 -2.86 17.56
CA ASP A 162 9.79 -4.10 17.55
C ASP A 162 10.08 -4.62 16.14
N LEU A 163 9.93 -3.78 15.11
CA LEU A 163 10.22 -4.21 13.74
C LEU A 163 11.71 -4.50 13.53
N SER A 164 11.98 -5.67 12.97
CA SER A 164 13.29 -6.08 12.52
C SER A 164 13.12 -6.91 11.26
N PHE A 165 13.95 -6.65 10.26
CA PHE A 165 13.91 -7.32 8.96
C PHE A 165 15.34 -7.65 8.54
N PRO A 166 15.54 -8.71 7.73
CA PRO A 166 16.83 -8.96 7.11
C PRO A 166 17.29 -7.75 6.28
N GLU A 167 18.58 -7.45 6.32
CA GLU A 167 19.16 -6.42 5.47
C GLU A 167 19.07 -6.82 3.99
N ALA A 168 18.82 -5.82 3.15
CA ALA A 168 18.70 -5.96 1.70
C ALA A 168 18.97 -4.63 1.02
N ASP A 169 19.32 -4.67 -0.26
CA ASP A 169 19.53 -3.45 -1.05
C ASP A 169 18.20 -2.70 -1.23
N VAL A 170 18.03 -1.58 -0.50
CA VAL A 170 16.90 -0.66 -0.61
C VAL A 170 17.14 0.49 -1.60
N LEU A 171 18.35 0.58 -2.17
CA LEU A 171 18.75 1.63 -3.11
C LEU A 171 18.57 1.21 -4.57
N GLN A 172 18.39 -0.09 -4.85
CA GLN A 172 18.06 -0.60 -6.17
C GLN A 172 16.84 0.14 -6.76
N PRO A 173 17.02 0.97 -7.80
CA PRO A 173 15.93 1.76 -8.35
C PRO A 173 14.96 0.87 -9.12
N ILE A 174 13.67 1.16 -8.97
CA ILE A 174 12.60 0.51 -9.71
C ILE A 174 12.37 1.29 -11.01
N ILE A 175 13.14 0.95 -12.04
CA ILE A 175 13.10 1.60 -13.34
C ILE A 175 11.94 1.00 -14.15
N PRO A 176 10.96 1.80 -14.61
CA PRO A 176 9.92 1.31 -15.50
C PRO A 176 10.48 0.79 -16.82
N THR A 177 10.11 -0.43 -17.21
CA THR A 177 10.45 -0.94 -18.56
C THR A 177 9.70 -0.12 -19.62
N ARG A 178 10.38 0.31 -20.69
CA ARG A 178 9.74 0.98 -21.84
C ARG A 178 8.56 0.12 -22.33
N GLY A 179 7.36 0.70 -22.36
CA GLY A 179 6.11 0.02 -22.75
C GLY A 179 5.17 -0.37 -21.61
N SER A 180 5.52 -0.16 -20.33
CA SER A 180 4.63 -0.46 -19.19
C SER A 180 3.55 0.59 -18.92
N THR A 181 3.56 1.70 -19.67
CA THR A 181 2.54 2.76 -19.58
C THR A 181 1.22 2.22 -20.12
N GLY A 182 0.26 1.96 -19.24
CA GLY A 182 -1.07 1.45 -19.63
C GLY A 182 -1.27 -0.05 -19.51
N LEU A 183 -0.28 -0.81 -19.00
CA LEU A 183 -0.53 -2.21 -18.64
C LEU A 183 -1.53 -2.28 -17.48
N PRO A 184 -2.54 -3.18 -17.54
CA PRO A 184 -3.46 -3.41 -16.43
C PRO A 184 -2.66 -3.71 -15.16
N ILE A 185 -3.02 -3.06 -14.06
CA ILE A 185 -2.45 -3.38 -12.75
C ILE A 185 -2.82 -4.85 -12.45
N PRO A 186 -1.85 -5.75 -12.22
CA PRO A 186 -2.14 -7.15 -11.98
C PRO A 186 -3.10 -7.32 -10.79
N GLY A 187 -4.25 -7.95 -11.02
CA GLY A 187 -5.34 -8.09 -10.03
C GLY A 187 -6.51 -7.11 -10.21
N VAL A 188 -6.50 -6.29 -11.27
CA VAL A 188 -7.62 -5.43 -11.66
C VAL A 188 -8.43 -6.08 -12.78
N SER A 189 -9.59 -6.62 -12.45
CA SER A 189 -10.68 -6.65 -13.42
C SER A 189 -11.28 -5.25 -13.50
N PRO A 190 -11.69 -4.77 -14.70
CA PRO A 190 -12.48 -3.55 -14.81
C PRO A 190 -13.71 -3.68 -13.89
N ALA A 191 -14.15 -2.56 -13.32
CA ALA A 191 -15.09 -2.44 -12.19
C ALA A 191 -16.49 -3.06 -12.40
N THR A 192 -16.57 -4.36 -12.69
CA THR A 192 -17.78 -5.18 -12.81
C THR A 192 -17.81 -6.33 -11.80
N GLY A 193 -16.74 -6.50 -11.00
CA GLY A 193 -16.68 -7.49 -9.93
C GLY A 193 -17.43 -7.04 -8.68
N ALA A 194 -18.29 -7.90 -8.15
CA ALA A 194 -18.97 -7.72 -6.86
C ALA A 194 -17.95 -7.39 -5.75
N PRO A 195 -18.32 -6.55 -4.75
CA PRO A 195 -17.45 -6.25 -3.63
C PRO A 195 -16.99 -7.55 -2.96
N ILE A 196 -15.69 -7.68 -2.70
CA ILE A 196 -15.16 -8.81 -1.93
C ILE A 196 -15.81 -8.75 -0.54
N SER A 197 -16.78 -9.63 -0.31
CA SER A 197 -17.42 -9.83 0.99
C SER A 197 -16.44 -10.60 1.87
N VAL A 198 -15.65 -9.89 2.67
CA VAL A 198 -14.89 -10.51 3.77
C VAL A 198 -15.87 -10.83 4.90
N GLY A 199 -16.59 -11.95 4.75
CA GLY A 199 -17.51 -12.44 5.78
C GLY A 199 -16.79 -13.36 6.74
N PHE A 200 -16.51 -12.91 7.95
CA PHE A 200 -16.01 -13.78 9.03
C PHE A 200 -17.19 -14.47 9.72
N LYS A 201 -17.21 -15.82 9.71
CA LYS A 201 -18.14 -16.60 10.53
C LYS A 201 -17.34 -17.37 11.59
N MET A 202 -17.67 -17.16 12.87
CA MET A 202 -17.10 -17.95 13.95
C MET A 202 -17.69 -19.36 13.94
N ARG A 203 -16.83 -20.37 13.77
CA ARG A 203 -17.16 -21.74 14.13
C ARG A 203 -15.91 -22.40 14.72
N GLY A 204 -15.91 -22.61 16.03
CA GLY A 204 -14.95 -23.47 16.72
C GLY A 204 -13.48 -23.01 16.65
N GLY A 205 -13.16 -21.81 17.15
CA GLY A 205 -11.81 -21.47 17.61
C GLY A 205 -10.67 -21.41 16.59
N LYS A 206 -10.92 -21.55 15.28
CA LYS A 206 -9.93 -21.35 14.21
C LYS A 206 -10.49 -20.48 13.09
N PHE A 207 -9.76 -19.42 12.73
CA PHE A 207 -10.09 -18.53 11.62
C PHE A 207 -9.71 -19.19 10.29
N SER A 208 -10.65 -19.26 9.36
CA SER A 208 -10.43 -19.73 7.98
C SER A 208 -11.24 -18.86 7.02
N LEU A 209 -10.59 -18.33 5.99
CA LEU A 209 -11.23 -17.60 4.90
C LEU A 209 -11.80 -18.61 3.89
N ILE A 210 -13.07 -18.46 3.52
CA ILE A 210 -13.70 -19.25 2.46
C ILE A 210 -13.89 -18.34 1.26
N GLY A 211 -13.20 -18.63 0.16
CA GLY A 211 -13.57 -18.14 -1.17
C GLY A 211 -14.73 -18.96 -1.72
N ARG A 212 -15.71 -18.30 -2.36
CA ARG A 212 -16.65 -18.95 -3.27
C ARG A 212 -16.26 -18.59 -4.69
#